data_AF-A0A6P6AR87-F1
#
_entry.id   AF-A0A6P6AR87-F1
#
_cell.length_a   1.000
_cell.length_b   1.000
_cell.length_c   1.000
_cell.angle_alpha   90.00
_cell.angle_beta   90.00
_cell.angle_gamma   90.00
#
_symmetry.space_group_name_H-M   'P 1'
#
loop_
_entity.id
_entity.type
_entity.pdbx_description
1 polymer ?
#
loop_
_entity_poly.entity_id
_entity_poly.type
_entity_poly.pdbx_seq_one_letter_code
_entity_poly.pdbx_strand_id
1 'polypeptide(L)'
;MGLGFMIGVFGVLILSHAAYSTIQYRGLLKIMEEEFSGPPMNVVLELLLGFFFCIWAALTVPGNFLSIHPESEENRIVSLSANLDFMIFNHRAKVFPLEIDMKLKH
;
A
#
# COMPACT_ATOMS: atom_id res chain seq x y z
N MET A 1 8.20 -12.22 -2.17
CA MET A 1 7.26 -11.48 -1.31
C MET A 1 7.88 -10.14 -0.96
N GLY A 2 7.13 -9.05 -1.02
CA GLY A 2 7.61 -7.74 -0.59
C GLY A 2 7.90 -7.71 0.91
N LEU A 3 8.88 -6.93 1.34
CA LEU A 3 9.26 -6.77 2.74
C LEU A 3 8.06 -6.40 3.64
N GLY A 4 7.23 -5.46 3.19
CA GLY A 4 6.01 -5.04 3.90
C GLY A 4 5.01 -6.18 4.14
N PHE A 5 4.89 -7.11 3.18
CA PHE A 5 4.01 -8.26 3.33
C PHE A 5 4.52 -9.22 4.41
N MET A 6 5.83 -9.48 4.45
CA MET A 6 6.43 -10.34 5.50
C MET A 6 6.25 -9.71 6.89
N ILE A 7 6.47 -8.40 7.03
CA ILE A 7 6.23 -7.66 8.26
C ILE A 7 4.75 -7.78 8.68
N GLY A 8 3.83 -7.68 7.74
CA GLY A 8 2.39 -7.85 8.00
C GLY A 8 2.03 -9.23 8.53
N VAL A 9 2.61 -10.30 7.94
CA VAL A 9 2.41 -11.68 8.44
C VAL A 9 2.90 -11.82 9.88
N PHE A 10 4.09 -11.30 10.20
CA PHE A 10 4.59 -11.30 11.57
C PHE A 10 3.70 -10.47 12.51
N GLY A 11 3.20 -9.32 12.07
CA GLY A 11 2.25 -8.51 12.85
C GLY A 11 0.98 -9.28 13.21
N VAL A 12 0.39 -10.01 12.25
CA VAL A 12 -0.79 -10.85 12.48
C VAL A 12 -0.49 -12.01 13.43
N LEU A 13 0.67 -12.65 13.31
CA LEU A 13 1.09 -13.71 14.22
C LEU A 13 1.25 -13.20 15.66
N ILE A 14 1.88 -12.04 15.84
CA ILE A 14 2.03 -11.40 17.16
C ILE A 14 0.67 -11.03 17.75
N LEU A 15 -0.24 -10.44 16.96
CA LEU A 15 -1.60 -10.14 17.41
C LEU A 15 -2.38 -11.40 17.81
N SER A 16 -2.22 -12.48 17.04
CA SER A 16 -2.85 -13.77 17.34
C SER A 16 -2.30 -14.37 18.64
N HIS A 17 -0.99 -14.23 18.87
CA HIS A 17 -0.33 -14.65 20.10
C HIS A 17 -0.83 -13.84 21.30
N ALA A 18 -0.87 -12.51 21.21
CA ALA A 18 -1.40 -11.65 22.28
C ALA A 18 -2.87 -11.95 22.61
N ALA A 19 -3.69 -12.24 21.59
CA ALA A 19 -5.08 -12.67 21.76
C ALA A 19 -5.16 -14.01 22.51
N TYR A 20 -4.36 -15.00 22.10
CA TYR A 20 -4.30 -16.29 22.77
C TYR A 20 -3.85 -16.14 24.23
N SER A 21 -2.78 -15.39 24.50
CA SER A 21 -2.27 -15.14 25.85
C SER A 21 -3.32 -14.47 26.74
N THR A 22 -4.11 -13.53 26.21
CA THR A 22 -5.20 -12.89 26.95
C THR A 22 -6.31 -13.88 27.29
N ILE A 23 -6.70 -14.73 26.34
CA ILE A 23 -7.72 -15.78 26.57
C ILE A 23 -7.23 -16.78 27.62
N GLN A 24 -5.99 -17.23 27.52
CA GLN A 24 -5.38 -18.16 28.47
C GLN A 24 -5.32 -17.55 29.87
N TYR A 25 -4.84 -16.31 30.00
CA TYR A 25 -4.77 -15.60 31.28
C TYR A 25 -6.16 -15.46 31.92
N ARG A 26 -7.17 -15.07 31.13
CA ARG A 26 -8.55 -15.00 31.61
C ARG A 26 -9.09 -16.37 32.02
N GLY A 27 -8.71 -17.44 31.32
CA GLY A 27 -9.05 -18.82 31.69
C GLY A 27 -8.47 -19.21 33.04
N LEU A 28 -7.22 -18.84 33.31
CA LEU A 28 -6.57 -19.10 34.59
C LEU A 28 -7.23 -18.34 35.74
N LEU A 29 -7.55 -17.06 35.58
CA LEU A 29 -8.23 -16.27 36.61
C LEU A 29 -9.60 -16.85 36.99
N LYS A 30 -10.35 -17.38 36.00
CA LYS A 30 -11.62 -18.07 36.27
C LYS A 30 -11.45 -19.31 37.15
N ILE A 31 -10.37 -20.06 36.98
CA ILE A 31 -10.06 -21.24 37.80
C ILE A 31 -9.65 -20.82 39.22
N MET A 32 -8.97 -19.67 39.34
CA MET A 32 -8.52 -19.11 40.61
C MET A 32 -9.61 -18.32 41.35
N GLU A 33 -10.81 -18.21 40.78
CA GLU A 33 -11.93 -17.38 41.29
C GLU A 33 -11.55 -15.89 41.47
N GLU A 34 -10.58 -15.41 40.68
CA GLU A 34 -10.14 -14.02 40.69
C GLU A 34 -10.86 -13.18 39.61
N GLU A 35 -11.11 -11.92 39.91
CA GLU A 35 -11.73 -10.99 38.96
C GLU A 35 -10.75 -10.53 37.87
N PHE A 36 -11.22 -10.54 36.62
CA PHE A 36 -10.43 -10.04 35.50
C PHE A 36 -10.45 -8.51 35.45
N SER A 37 -9.34 -7.88 35.84
CA SER A 37 -9.15 -6.42 35.73
C SER A 37 -8.61 -5.98 34.36
N GLY A 38 -7.90 -6.87 33.66
CA GLY A 38 -7.28 -6.58 32.37
C GLY A 38 -6.12 -7.53 32.06
N PRO A 39 -5.61 -7.55 30.81
CA PRO A 39 -4.44 -8.35 30.47
C PRO A 39 -3.16 -7.78 31.12
N PRO A 40 -2.15 -8.61 31.41
CA PRO A 40 -0.91 -8.14 32.00
C PRO A 40 -0.14 -7.23 31.03
N MET A 41 0.67 -6.31 31.56
CA MET A 41 1.29 -5.22 30.77
C MET A 41 2.20 -5.72 29.63
N ASN A 42 2.84 -6.87 29.79
CA ASN A 42 3.64 -7.49 28.73
C ASN A 42 2.78 -7.85 27.50
N VAL A 43 1.58 -8.39 27.70
CA VAL A 43 0.65 -8.73 26.61
C VAL A 43 0.10 -7.47 25.95
N VAL A 44 -0.10 -6.39 26.72
CA VAL A 44 -0.48 -5.08 26.17
C VAL A 44 0.61 -4.53 25.25
N LEU A 45 1.88 -4.61 25.66
CA LEU A 45 3.01 -4.19 24.82
C LEU A 45 3.13 -5.04 23.55
N GLU A 46 2.95 -6.35 23.67
CA GLU A 46 2.93 -7.26 22.53
C GLU A 46 1.82 -6.92 21.53
N LEU A 47 0.61 -6.65 22.02
CA LEU A 47 -0.53 -6.25 21.21
C LEU A 47 -0.25 -4.93 20.48
N LEU A 48 0.30 -3.93 21.17
CA LEU A 48 0.67 -2.64 20.56
C LEU A 48 1.74 -2.81 19.47
N LEU A 49 2.72 -3.68 19.71
CA LEU A 49 3.78 -3.97 18.74
C LEU A 49 3.21 -4.66 17.49
N GLY A 50 2.37 -5.69 17.68
CA GLY A 50 1.69 -6.37 16.58
C GLY A 50 0.80 -5.44 15.77
N PHE A 51 0.05 -4.57 16.44
CA PHE A 51 -0.79 -3.55 15.82
C PHE A 51 0.03 -2.57 14.97
N PHE A 52 1.15 -2.08 15.50
CA PHE A 52 2.05 -1.19 14.78
C PHE A 52 2.58 -1.83 13.49
N PHE A 53 3.00 -3.09 13.54
CA PHE A 53 3.45 -3.82 12.34
C PHE A 53 2.33 -4.03 11.32
N CYS A 54 1.10 -4.30 11.77
CA CYS A 54 -0.05 -4.40 10.88
C CYS A 54 -0.38 -3.07 10.20
N ILE A 55 -0.36 -1.94 10.91
CA ILE A 55 -0.52 -0.61 10.30
C ILE A 55 0.57 -0.36 9.27
N TRP A 56 1.82 -0.61 9.64
CA TRP A 56 2.97 -0.40 8.75
C TRP A 56 2.82 -1.22 7.45
N ALA A 57 2.45 -2.49 7.57
CA ALA A 57 2.18 -3.34 6.42
C ALA A 57 0.99 -2.84 5.60
N ALA A 58 -0.10 -2.41 6.24
CA ALA A 58 -1.28 -1.87 5.56
C ALA A 58 -0.98 -0.60 4.74
N LEU A 59 0.02 0.19 5.14
CA LEU A 59 0.44 1.38 4.41
C LEU A 59 1.46 1.08 3.30
N THR A 60 2.23 0.00 3.42
CA THR A 60 3.37 -0.29 2.52
C THR A 60 3.11 -1.41 1.52
N VAL A 61 2.14 -2.28 1.78
CA VAL A 61 1.74 -3.38 0.90
C VAL A 61 0.88 -2.93 -0.27
N PRO A 62 -0.09 -2.01 -0.10
CA PRO A 62 -0.80 -1.44 -1.24
C PRO A 62 0.17 -0.79 -2.22
N GLY A 63 -0.15 -0.86 -3.51
CA GLY A 63 0.68 -0.28 -4.56
C GLY A 63 0.76 1.25 -4.49
N ASN A 64 1.57 1.82 -5.37
CA ASN A 64 1.71 3.26 -5.48
C ASN A 64 0.41 3.90 -5.98
N PHE A 65 0.20 5.16 -5.59
CA PHE A 65 -0.83 5.97 -6.20
C PHE A 65 -0.53 6.16 -7.68
N LEU A 66 -1.54 5.96 -8.52
CA LEU A 66 -1.47 6.28 -9.94
C LEU A 66 -1.81 7.75 -10.14
N SER A 67 -1.18 8.35 -11.14
CA SER A 67 -1.53 9.70 -11.58
C SER A 67 -3.00 9.76 -12.03
N ILE A 68 -3.67 10.89 -11.83
CA ILE A 68 -5.00 11.16 -12.44
C ILE A 68 -4.90 11.93 -13.74
N HIS A 69 -3.71 12.44 -14.07
CA HIS A 69 -3.51 13.26 -15.24
C HIS A 69 -3.53 12.40 -16.50
N PRO A 70 -4.35 12.71 -17.52
CA PRO A 70 -4.50 11.86 -18.70
C PRO A 70 -3.23 11.81 -19.57
N GLU A 71 -2.38 12.84 -19.50
CA GLU A 71 -1.12 12.90 -20.25
C GLU A 71 0.07 12.32 -19.49
N SER A 72 -0.10 11.85 -18.24
CA SER A 72 1.00 11.16 -17.57
C SER A 72 1.33 9.85 -18.28
N GLU A 73 2.61 9.51 -18.37
CA GLU A 73 3.10 8.32 -19.08
C GLU A 73 2.34 7.04 -18.74
N GLU A 74 1.94 6.84 -17.48
CA GLU A 74 1.19 5.65 -17.01
C GLU A 74 -0.25 5.57 -17.55
N ASN A 75 -0.87 6.72 -17.85
CA ASN A 75 -2.27 6.82 -18.28
C ASN A 75 -2.43 7.17 -19.75
N ARG A 76 -1.32 7.36 -20.47
CA ARG A 76 -1.37 7.81 -21.84
C ARG A 76 -1.92 6.69 -22.74
N ILE A 77 -3.23 6.75 -22.99
CA ILE A 77 -3.97 5.87 -23.91
C ILE A 77 -3.41 5.89 -25.35
N VAL A 78 -2.55 6.88 -25.65
CA VAL A 78 -1.99 7.16 -26.98
C VAL A 78 -0.82 6.23 -27.37
N SER A 79 -0.59 5.11 -26.67
CA SER A 79 0.20 4.01 -27.22
C SER A 79 -0.61 3.13 -28.19
N LEU A 80 -1.64 3.69 -28.82
CA LEU A 80 -2.26 3.06 -29.98
C LEU A 80 -1.17 2.97 -31.05
N SER A 81 -0.90 1.77 -31.55
CA SER A 81 -0.02 1.57 -32.71
C SER A 81 -0.37 2.64 -33.71
N ALA A 82 0.60 3.50 -34.06
CA ALA A 82 0.43 4.41 -35.17
C ALA A 82 0.07 3.49 -36.34
N ASN A 83 -1.18 3.48 -36.76
CA ASN A 83 -1.61 2.74 -37.93
C ASN A 83 -1.01 3.51 -39.11
N LEU A 84 0.32 3.33 -39.31
CA LEU A 84 1.16 4.11 -40.21
C LEU A 84 0.61 4.05 -41.63
N ASP A 85 0.02 2.91 -41.99
CA ASP A 85 -0.65 2.67 -43.27
C ASP A 85 -1.87 3.58 -43.51
N PHE A 86 -2.45 4.15 -42.44
CA PHE A 86 -3.62 5.03 -42.47
C PHE A 86 -3.31 6.45 -41.95
N MET A 87 -2.02 6.86 -41.95
CA MET A 87 -1.62 8.19 -41.49
C MET A 87 -2.17 9.29 -42.41
N ILE A 88 -2.86 10.29 -41.86
CA ILE A 88 -3.39 11.45 -42.60
C ILE A 88 -2.68 12.73 -42.13
N PHE A 89 -2.07 13.47 -43.07
CA PHE A 89 -1.35 14.72 -42.79
C PHE A 89 -2.24 15.98 -42.76
N ASN A 90 -3.53 15.85 -43.09
CA ASN A 90 -4.50 16.94 -43.03
C ASN A 90 -5.19 17.00 -41.65
N HIS A 91 -4.44 17.37 -40.62
CA HIS A 91 -4.95 17.53 -39.25
C HIS A 91 -4.60 18.92 -38.70
N ARG A 92 -5.28 19.34 -37.61
CA ARG A 92 -5.15 20.69 -37.04
C ARG A 92 -3.73 21.05 -36.63
N ALA A 93 -2.89 20.06 -36.30
CA ALA A 93 -1.51 20.33 -35.92
C ALA A 93 -0.62 20.84 -37.06
N LYS A 94 -1.07 20.75 -38.32
CA LYS A 94 -0.43 21.42 -39.47
C LYS A 94 -0.32 22.94 -39.29
N VAL A 95 -1.18 23.54 -38.47
CA VAL A 95 -1.20 25.00 -38.22
C VAL A 95 -0.28 25.39 -37.05
N PHE A 96 0.13 24.42 -36.22
CA PHE A 96 1.06 24.71 -35.13
C PHE A 96 2.50 24.76 -35.65
N PRO A 97 3.33 25.68 -35.13
CA PRO A 97 4.75 25.71 -35.48
C PRO A 97 5.39 24.39 -35.07
N LEU A 98 6.24 23.84 -35.95
CA LEU A 98 7.04 22.67 -35.61
C LEU A 98 7.94 23.05 -34.43
N GLU A 99 7.73 22.38 -33.30
CA GLU A 99 8.40 22.59 -32.01
C GLU A 99 9.88 22.11 -32.04
N ILE A 100 10.57 22.31 -33.17
CA ILE A 100 11.97 21.93 -33.37
C ILE A 100 12.90 22.87 -32.57
N ASP A 101 12.44 24.07 -32.21
CA ASP A 101 13.28 25.14 -31.66
C ASP A 101 13.26 25.27 -30.13
N MET A 102 12.45 24.48 -29.41
CA MET A 102 12.31 24.65 -27.94
C MET A 102 13.33 23.85 -27.11
N LYS A 103 14.10 22.92 -27.71
CA LYS A 103 15.18 22.19 -27.02
C LYS A 103 16.58 22.82 -27.16
N LEU A 104 16.72 23.96 -27.85
CA LEU A 104 18.03 24.59 -28.10
C LEU A 104 18.34 25.82 -27.24
N LYS A 105 17.53 26.15 -26.23
CA LYS A 105 17.81 27.31 -25.36
C LYS A 105 17.92 26.91 -23.88
N HIS A 106 19.18 26.65 -23.52
CA HIS A 106 19.85 26.70 -22.21
C HIS A 106 19.15 26.19 -20.94
#